data_AF-A0A2L0NCD7-F1
#
_entry.id   AF-A0A2L0NCD7-F1
#
_cell.length_a   1.000
_cell.length_b   1.000
_cell.length_c   1.000
_cell.angle_alpha   90.00
_cell.angle_beta   90.00
_cell.angle_gamma   90.00
#
_symmetry.space_group_name_H-M   'P 1'
#
loop_
_entity.id
_entity.type
_entity.pdbx_description
1 polymer ?
#
loop_
_entity_poly.entity_id
_entity_poly.type
_entity_poly.pdbx_seq_one_letter_code
_entity_poly.pdbx_strand_id
1 'polypeptide(L)'
;MTELPGFAVLLTRLLHHQGQEPAELAHRAGAGEADVAALLDGATPDQALLRRLAPALGLDTADLFEIAAVPLPENLAPAGGMATTSIVSVVRFGKALPADRRAELRAFVAGLPPARATGRIEGLPASAPAPDPRSAGNLLMRMVATRNLGWTGTAKVFHLLTGRYWMSTAYGRIASGETQPTPDLLVDFATVLGLPAAVPAALLGMPLPPEAPRPDASATDAALLLRGLRRLGVEQLREAEDLARALQPG
;
A
#
# COMPACT_ATOMS: atom_id res chain seq x y z
N MET A 1 -7.96 -15.52 18.03
CA MET A 1 -7.43 -14.78 16.88
C MET A 1 -8.55 -14.67 15.86
N THR A 2 -8.86 -13.47 15.38
CA THR A 2 -9.87 -13.32 14.33
C THR A 2 -9.18 -13.60 13.00
N GLU A 3 -9.49 -14.71 12.36
CA GLU A 3 -9.00 -15.00 11.01
C GLU A 3 -9.50 -13.91 10.03
N LEU A 4 -8.63 -13.52 9.11
CA LEU A 4 -8.95 -12.62 8.02
C LEU A 4 -10.02 -13.30 7.15
N PRO A 5 -11.20 -12.69 6.99
CA PRO A 5 -12.27 -13.29 6.22
C PRO A 5 -11.95 -13.23 4.72
N GLY A 6 -12.69 -14.00 3.91
CA GLY A 6 -12.55 -14.00 2.46
C GLY A 6 -12.90 -12.65 1.81
N PHE A 7 -12.50 -12.51 0.55
CA PHE A 7 -12.65 -11.26 -0.21
C PHE A 7 -14.07 -10.70 -0.21
N ALA A 8 -15.10 -11.55 -0.37
CA ALA A 8 -16.50 -11.15 -0.34
C ALA A 8 -16.86 -10.36 0.94
N VAL A 9 -16.46 -10.87 2.10
CA VAL A 9 -16.72 -10.22 3.39
C VAL A 9 -15.95 -8.90 3.51
N LEU A 10 -14.69 -8.87 3.06
CA LEU A 10 -13.88 -7.65 3.05
C LEU A 10 -14.51 -6.58 2.15
N LEU A 11 -14.98 -6.96 0.97
CA LEU A 11 -15.65 -6.07 0.03
C LEU A 11 -16.98 -5.55 0.60
N THR A 12 -17.82 -6.41 1.18
CA THR A 12 -19.06 -5.99 1.85
C THR A 12 -18.80 -4.98 2.96
N ARG A 13 -17.77 -5.20 3.80
CA ARG A 13 -17.39 -4.26 4.85
C ARG A 13 -16.98 -2.90 4.28
N LEU A 14 -16.19 -2.92 3.20
CA LEU A 14 -15.74 -1.70 2.55
C LEU A 14 -16.91 -0.91 1.95
N LEU A 15 -17.84 -1.59 1.26
CA LEU A 15 -19.03 -0.98 0.69
C LEU A 15 -19.94 -0.38 1.76
N HIS A 16 -20.18 -1.12 2.84
CA HIS A 16 -20.95 -0.62 3.98
C HIS A 16 -20.30 0.63 4.59
N HIS A 17 -18.97 0.62 4.76
CA HIS A 17 -18.23 1.78 5.27
C HIS A 17 -18.34 3.00 4.35
N GLN A 18 -18.30 2.78 3.03
CA GLN A 18 -18.41 3.84 2.02
C GLN A 18 -19.87 4.31 1.81
N GLY A 19 -20.85 3.64 2.42
CA GLY A 19 -22.27 3.89 2.16
C GLY A 19 -22.68 3.60 0.72
N GLN A 20 -21.96 2.70 0.06
CA GLN A 20 -22.06 2.45 -1.37
C GLN A 20 -22.80 1.14 -1.64
N GLU A 21 -23.83 1.19 -2.48
CA GLU A 21 -24.58 0.01 -2.88
C GLU A 21 -23.83 -0.79 -3.97
N PRO A 22 -24.01 -2.13 -4.05
CA PRO A 22 -23.34 -2.96 -5.06
C PRO A 22 -23.60 -2.51 -6.51
N ALA A 23 -24.82 -2.07 -6.81
CA ALA A 23 -25.18 -1.57 -8.14
C ALA A 23 -24.45 -0.26 -8.47
N GLU A 24 -24.27 0.63 -7.49
CA GLU A 24 -23.50 1.86 -7.66
C GLU A 24 -22.01 1.54 -7.92
N LEU A 25 -21.45 0.54 -7.22
CA LEU A 25 -20.10 0.05 -7.51
C LEU A 25 -19.97 -0.47 -8.94
N ALA A 26 -20.89 -1.33 -9.36
CA ALA A 26 -20.88 -1.87 -10.72
C ALA A 26 -20.91 -0.75 -11.77
N HIS A 27 -21.80 0.23 -11.58
CA HIS A 27 -21.92 1.39 -12.45
C HIS A 27 -20.62 2.22 -12.50
N ARG A 28 -20.07 2.60 -11.34
CA ARG A 28 -18.83 3.40 -11.25
C ARG A 28 -17.61 2.66 -11.82
N ALA A 29 -17.58 1.34 -11.71
CA ALA A 29 -16.51 0.51 -12.26
C ALA A 29 -16.70 0.18 -13.75
N GLY A 30 -17.87 0.47 -14.34
CA GLY A 30 -18.22 -0.04 -15.67
C GLY A 30 -18.20 -1.57 -15.75
N ALA A 31 -18.64 -2.23 -14.67
CA ALA A 31 -18.73 -3.69 -14.56
C ALA A 31 -20.21 -4.12 -14.60
N GLY A 32 -20.47 -5.41 -14.87
CA GLY A 32 -21.82 -5.96 -14.77
C GLY A 32 -22.26 -6.04 -13.31
N GLU A 33 -23.52 -5.69 -13.01
CA GLU A 33 -24.08 -5.86 -11.67
C GLU A 33 -24.05 -7.33 -11.22
N ALA A 34 -24.29 -8.26 -12.15
CA ALA A 34 -24.19 -9.70 -11.90
C ALA A 34 -22.76 -10.12 -11.51
N ASP A 35 -21.73 -9.51 -12.10
CA ASP A 35 -20.34 -9.80 -11.75
C ASP A 35 -20.04 -9.35 -10.32
N VAL A 36 -20.48 -8.15 -9.94
CA VAL A 36 -20.30 -7.61 -8.58
C VAL A 36 -21.09 -8.44 -7.56
N ALA A 37 -22.33 -8.82 -7.87
CA ALA A 37 -23.13 -9.69 -7.03
C ALA A 37 -22.45 -11.04 -6.82
N ALA A 38 -21.94 -11.67 -7.88
CA ALA A 38 -21.21 -12.93 -7.79
C ALA A 38 -19.97 -12.82 -6.88
N LEU A 39 -19.25 -11.70 -6.90
CA LEU A 39 -18.13 -11.47 -5.97
C LEU A 39 -18.58 -11.40 -4.51
N LEU A 40 -19.70 -10.73 -4.24
CA LEU A 40 -20.27 -10.63 -2.90
C LEU A 40 -20.79 -12.00 -2.41
N ASP A 41 -21.17 -12.87 -3.34
CA ASP A 41 -21.53 -14.27 -3.08
C ASP A 41 -20.31 -15.21 -2.96
N GLY A 42 -19.09 -14.68 -3.13
CA GLY A 42 -17.84 -15.43 -2.93
C GLY A 42 -17.17 -15.96 -4.18
N ALA A 43 -17.60 -15.55 -5.38
CA ALA A 43 -16.90 -15.90 -6.62
C ALA A 43 -15.46 -15.34 -6.61
N THR A 44 -14.53 -16.11 -7.19
CA THR A 44 -13.15 -15.66 -7.37
C THR A 44 -13.11 -14.53 -8.40
N PRO A 45 -12.54 -13.35 -8.07
CA PRO A 45 -12.48 -12.25 -9.01
C PRO A 45 -11.47 -12.51 -10.13
N ASP A 46 -11.85 -12.14 -11.36
CA ASP A 46 -10.90 -12.06 -12.47
C ASP A 46 -10.08 -10.76 -12.42
N GLN A 47 -8.94 -10.77 -13.11
CA GLN A 47 -8.00 -9.64 -13.08
C GLN A 47 -8.56 -8.36 -13.72
N ALA A 48 -9.38 -8.49 -14.78
CA ALA A 48 -9.94 -7.33 -15.48
C ALA A 48 -10.99 -6.64 -14.62
N LEU A 49 -11.81 -7.41 -13.90
CA LEU A 49 -12.77 -6.90 -12.93
C LEU A 49 -12.08 -6.17 -11.78
N LEU A 50 -11.02 -6.74 -11.18
CA LEU A 50 -10.27 -6.05 -10.12
C LEU A 50 -9.65 -4.72 -10.60
N ARG A 51 -9.15 -4.66 -11.84
CA ARG A 51 -8.63 -3.42 -12.42
C ARG A 51 -9.69 -2.33 -12.54
N ARG A 52 -10.93 -2.71 -12.88
CA ARG A 52 -12.07 -1.80 -12.95
C ARG A 52 -12.58 -1.38 -11.57
N LEU A 53 -12.64 -2.31 -10.62
CA LEU A 53 -13.14 -2.07 -9.27
C LEU A 53 -12.21 -1.19 -8.42
N ALA A 54 -10.88 -1.37 -8.53
CA ALA A 54 -9.91 -0.64 -7.71
C ALA A 54 -10.12 0.89 -7.71
N PRO A 55 -10.16 1.59 -8.86
CA PRO A 55 -10.41 3.03 -8.89
C PRO A 55 -11.81 3.40 -8.39
N ALA A 56 -12.83 2.58 -8.65
CA ALA A 56 -14.19 2.81 -8.14
C ALA A 56 -14.26 2.73 -6.61
N LEU A 57 -13.41 1.89 -5.99
CA LEU A 57 -13.26 1.77 -4.54
C LEU A 57 -12.31 2.81 -3.93
N GLY A 58 -11.64 3.63 -4.75
CA GLY A 58 -10.61 4.57 -4.29
C GLY A 58 -9.32 3.88 -3.82
N LEU A 59 -9.06 2.66 -4.29
CA LEU A 59 -7.91 1.84 -3.93
C LEU A 59 -6.85 1.83 -5.04
N ASP A 60 -5.59 1.63 -4.65
CA ASP A 60 -4.57 1.24 -5.61
C ASP A 60 -4.89 -0.16 -6.16
N THR A 61 -4.67 -0.38 -7.45
CA THR A 61 -4.99 -1.67 -8.07
C THR A 61 -4.19 -2.83 -7.46
N ALA A 62 -2.91 -2.64 -7.13
CA ALA A 62 -2.13 -3.71 -6.51
C ALA A 62 -2.69 -4.07 -5.12
N ASP A 63 -3.16 -3.09 -4.37
CA ASP A 63 -3.78 -3.32 -3.06
C ASP A 63 -5.05 -4.15 -3.16
N LEU A 64 -5.90 -3.88 -4.14
CA LEU A 64 -7.12 -4.66 -4.30
C LEU A 64 -6.80 -6.13 -4.66
N PHE A 65 -5.75 -6.39 -5.44
CA PHE A 65 -5.28 -7.75 -5.69
C PHE A 65 -4.80 -8.43 -4.41
N GLU A 66 -4.08 -7.70 -3.54
CA GLU A 66 -3.65 -8.25 -2.25
C GLU A 66 -4.87 -8.52 -1.33
N ILE A 67 -5.84 -7.63 -1.28
CA ILE A 67 -7.09 -7.79 -0.51
C ILE A 67 -7.91 -8.98 -1.03
N ALA A 68 -7.96 -9.18 -2.34
CA ALA A 68 -8.63 -10.31 -2.99
C ALA A 68 -7.87 -11.64 -2.85
N ALA A 69 -6.64 -11.61 -2.33
CA ALA A 69 -5.77 -12.77 -2.20
C ALA A 69 -5.54 -13.52 -3.53
N VAL A 70 -5.50 -12.78 -4.65
CA VAL A 70 -5.18 -13.33 -5.98
C VAL A 70 -3.76 -12.95 -6.40
N PRO A 71 -3.11 -13.73 -7.29
CA PRO A 71 -1.76 -13.42 -7.75
C PRO A 71 -1.65 -12.03 -8.39
N LEU A 72 -0.65 -11.26 -7.97
CA LEU A 72 -0.39 -9.93 -8.50
C LEU A 72 0.24 -10.04 -9.92
N PRO A 73 -0.35 -9.41 -10.95
CA PRO A 73 0.20 -9.40 -12.31
C PRO A 73 1.58 -8.73 -12.37
N GLU A 74 2.46 -9.20 -13.26
CA GLU A 74 3.84 -8.69 -13.39
C GLU A 74 3.89 -7.17 -13.62
N ASN A 75 2.95 -6.61 -14.37
CA ASN A 75 2.89 -5.18 -14.64
C ASN A 75 2.43 -4.32 -13.43
N LEU A 76 1.92 -4.95 -12.37
CA LEU A 76 1.59 -4.31 -11.10
C LEU A 76 2.60 -4.66 -9.98
N ALA A 77 3.39 -5.70 -10.18
CA ALA A 77 4.38 -6.16 -9.23
C ALA A 77 5.46 -5.08 -8.98
N PRO A 78 5.94 -4.96 -7.73
CA PRO A 78 7.09 -4.12 -7.44
C PRO A 78 8.33 -4.65 -8.16
N ALA A 79 9.24 -3.75 -8.54
CA ALA A 79 10.46 -4.12 -9.24
C ALA A 79 11.36 -5.05 -8.40
N GLY A 80 11.34 -4.90 -7.08
CA GLY A 80 12.23 -5.61 -6.16
C GLY A 80 13.64 -5.04 -6.16
N GLY A 81 14.62 -5.87 -5.79
CA GLY A 81 16.04 -5.54 -5.78
C GLY A 81 16.48 -4.73 -4.55
N MET A 82 17.74 -4.27 -4.60
CA MET A 82 18.39 -3.43 -3.57
C MET A 82 17.89 -1.98 -3.61
N ALA A 83 16.58 -1.81 -3.49
CA ALA A 83 15.88 -0.54 -3.72
C ALA A 83 15.63 0.24 -2.42
N THR A 84 15.78 -0.37 -1.25
CA THR A 84 15.30 0.19 0.02
C THR A 84 15.95 1.53 0.33
N THR A 85 17.28 1.61 0.17
CA THR A 85 18.03 2.82 0.50
C THR A 85 17.59 4.00 -0.37
N SER A 86 17.50 3.80 -1.69
CA SER A 86 17.10 4.86 -2.61
C SER A 86 15.63 5.25 -2.45
N ILE A 87 14.71 4.30 -2.25
CA ILE A 87 13.31 4.62 -1.94
C ILE A 87 13.21 5.50 -0.69
N VAL A 88 13.90 5.11 0.39
CA VAL A 88 13.90 5.89 1.64
C VAL A 88 14.51 7.28 1.43
N SER A 89 15.60 7.40 0.66
CA SER A 89 16.20 8.69 0.33
C SER A 89 15.25 9.58 -0.45
N VAL A 90 14.65 9.08 -1.53
CA VAL A 90 13.70 9.84 -2.36
C VAL A 90 12.51 10.31 -1.53
N VAL A 91 11.97 9.45 -0.67
CA VAL A 91 10.86 9.82 0.24
C VAL A 91 11.31 10.89 1.24
N ARG A 92 12.49 10.77 1.83
CA ARG A 92 13.02 11.76 2.78
C ARG A 92 13.16 13.13 2.11
N PHE A 93 13.85 13.17 0.98
CA PHE A 93 14.05 14.42 0.24
C PHE A 93 12.73 14.99 -0.26
N GLY A 94 11.88 14.14 -0.87
CA GLY A 94 10.57 14.51 -1.37
C GLY A 94 9.67 15.10 -0.29
N LYS A 95 9.63 14.53 0.92
CA LYS A 95 8.84 15.06 2.03
C LYS A 95 9.30 16.48 2.45
N ALA A 96 10.58 16.77 2.36
CA ALA A 96 11.16 18.06 2.74
C ALA A 96 10.94 19.17 1.69
N LEU A 97 10.58 18.81 0.44
CA LEU A 97 10.38 19.78 -0.63
C LEU A 97 9.11 20.63 -0.44
N PRO A 98 9.10 21.88 -0.94
CA PRO A 98 7.88 22.65 -1.16
C PRO A 98 6.87 21.94 -2.07
N ALA A 99 5.58 22.31 -2.00
CA ALA A 99 4.49 21.57 -2.65
C ALA A 99 4.60 21.49 -4.18
N ASP A 100 5.01 22.58 -4.82
CA ASP A 100 5.30 22.67 -6.27
C ASP A 100 6.45 21.73 -6.66
N ARG A 101 7.54 21.73 -5.89
CA ARG A 101 8.69 20.83 -6.10
C ARG A 101 8.36 19.37 -5.83
N ARG A 102 7.46 19.07 -4.90
CA ARG A 102 6.90 17.71 -4.71
C ARG A 102 6.07 17.26 -5.91
N ALA A 103 5.29 18.15 -6.50
CA ALA A 103 4.53 17.85 -7.72
C ALA A 103 5.48 17.60 -8.90
N GLU A 104 6.54 18.40 -9.04
CA GLU A 104 7.59 18.21 -10.04
C GLU A 104 8.26 16.83 -9.92
N LEU A 105 8.71 16.45 -8.72
CA LEU A 105 9.31 15.14 -8.47
C LEU A 105 8.35 13.98 -8.77
N ARG A 106 7.08 14.10 -8.39
CA ARG A 106 6.06 13.07 -8.70
C ARG A 106 5.83 12.94 -10.20
N ALA A 107 5.76 14.05 -10.93
CA ALA A 107 5.61 14.04 -12.38
C ALA A 107 6.81 13.38 -13.07
N PHE A 108 8.03 13.67 -12.60
CA PHE A 108 9.24 13.02 -13.09
C PHE A 108 9.20 11.50 -12.87
N VAL A 109 8.92 11.05 -11.64
CA VAL A 109 8.80 9.62 -11.31
C VAL A 109 7.73 8.92 -12.16
N ALA A 110 6.61 9.58 -12.43
CA ALA A 110 5.55 9.04 -13.29
C ALA A 110 5.97 8.90 -14.76
N GLY A 111 6.95 9.68 -15.22
CA GLY A 111 7.50 9.62 -16.57
C GLY A 111 8.61 8.58 -16.77
N LEU A 112 9.17 8.02 -15.69
CA LEU A 112 10.23 7.03 -15.78
C LEU A 112 9.69 5.66 -16.24
N PRO A 113 10.43 4.94 -17.11
CA PRO A 113 10.00 3.62 -17.55
C PRO A 113 10.05 2.61 -16.39
N PRO A 114 9.07 1.70 -16.28
CA PRO A 114 9.09 0.67 -15.26
C PRO A 114 10.22 -0.33 -15.51
N ALA A 115 10.83 -0.82 -14.45
CA ALA A 115 11.78 -1.92 -14.51
C ALA A 115 11.05 -3.27 -14.54
N ARG A 116 11.78 -4.30 -14.98
CA ARG A 116 11.31 -5.70 -14.89
C ARG A 116 11.28 -6.14 -13.44
N ALA A 117 10.21 -6.82 -13.04
CA ALA A 117 10.10 -7.39 -11.70
C ALA A 117 11.13 -8.52 -11.50
N THR A 118 11.89 -8.43 -10.41
CA THR A 118 12.90 -9.44 -10.03
C THR A 118 12.38 -10.44 -9.00
N GLY A 119 11.17 -10.23 -8.48
CA GLY A 119 10.49 -11.12 -7.53
C GLY A 119 11.00 -11.08 -6.09
N ARG A 120 12.13 -10.40 -5.80
CA ARG A 120 12.69 -10.30 -4.45
C ARG A 120 12.71 -8.86 -3.96
N ILE A 121 12.01 -8.60 -2.86
CA ILE A 121 12.08 -7.31 -2.15
C ILE A 121 13.20 -7.38 -1.10
N GLU A 122 14.07 -6.38 -1.06
CA GLU A 122 15.13 -6.26 -0.06
C GLU A 122 14.56 -6.09 1.36
N GLY A 123 15.20 -6.71 2.35
CA GLY A 123 14.83 -6.54 3.76
C GLY A 123 13.67 -7.43 4.24
N LEU A 124 13.23 -8.39 3.42
CA LEU A 124 12.45 -9.55 3.88
C LEU A 124 13.45 -10.65 4.29
N PRO A 125 13.52 -11.07 5.57
CA PRO A 125 14.47 -12.10 5.99
C PRO A 125 14.09 -13.46 5.41
N ALA A 126 15.10 -14.20 4.94
CA ALA A 126 14.90 -15.56 4.41
C ALA A 126 14.41 -16.56 5.47
N SER A 127 14.67 -16.28 6.75
CA SER A 127 14.34 -17.11 7.92
C SER A 127 13.23 -16.52 8.79
N ALA A 128 12.45 -15.56 8.27
CA ALA A 128 11.25 -15.09 8.93
C ALA A 128 10.26 -16.26 9.13
N PRO A 129 9.50 -16.30 10.24
CA PRO A 129 8.36 -17.19 10.34
C PRO A 129 7.47 -17.03 9.10
N ALA A 130 6.96 -18.13 8.56
CA ALA A 130 6.08 -18.09 7.41
C ALA A 130 4.90 -17.15 7.72
N PRO A 131 4.60 -16.16 6.86
CA PRO A 131 3.48 -15.26 7.10
C PRO A 131 2.18 -16.06 7.20
N ASP A 132 1.34 -15.74 8.19
CA ASP A 132 0.02 -16.36 8.28
C ASP A 132 -0.89 -15.72 7.22
N PRO A 133 -1.29 -16.43 6.15
CA PRO A 133 -2.14 -15.88 5.09
C PRO A 133 -3.50 -15.40 5.60
N ARG A 134 -3.91 -15.84 6.80
CA ARG A 134 -5.17 -15.48 7.44
C ARG A 134 -5.01 -14.37 8.47
N SER A 135 -3.85 -13.76 8.63
CA SER A 135 -3.68 -12.68 9.60
C SER A 135 -3.90 -11.29 8.97
N ALA A 136 -4.56 -10.41 9.72
CA ALA A 136 -4.71 -9.00 9.37
C ALA A 136 -3.35 -8.31 9.15
N GLY A 137 -2.37 -8.66 10.00
CA GLY A 137 -1.00 -8.14 9.89
C GLY A 137 -0.31 -8.56 8.59
N ASN A 138 -0.50 -9.79 8.12
CA ASN A 138 0.04 -10.22 6.84
C ASN A 138 -0.59 -9.48 5.66
N LEU A 139 -1.91 -9.25 5.67
CA LEU A 139 -2.55 -8.44 4.62
C LEU A 139 -1.93 -7.03 4.54
N LEU A 140 -1.77 -6.35 5.69
CA LEU A 140 -1.14 -5.04 5.75
C LEU A 140 0.30 -5.06 5.22
N MET A 141 1.08 -6.08 5.58
CA MET A 141 2.47 -6.22 5.13
C MET A 141 2.58 -6.56 3.64
N ARG A 142 1.64 -7.34 3.09
CA ARG A 142 1.55 -7.60 1.65
C ARG A 142 1.22 -6.33 0.88
N MET A 143 0.26 -5.53 1.36
CA MET A 143 -0.02 -4.22 0.78
C MET A 143 1.22 -3.30 0.85
N VAL A 144 1.93 -3.24 1.98
CA VAL A 144 3.19 -2.46 2.05
C VAL A 144 4.26 -2.99 1.10
N ALA A 145 4.35 -4.31 0.91
CA ALA A 145 5.27 -4.91 -0.05
C ALA A 145 5.00 -4.44 -1.49
N THR A 146 3.75 -4.10 -1.85
CA THR A 146 3.47 -3.48 -3.16
C THR A 146 4.13 -2.12 -3.35
N ARG A 147 4.69 -1.49 -2.31
CA ARG A 147 5.51 -0.24 -2.39
C ARG A 147 7.00 -0.52 -2.58
N ASN A 148 7.37 -1.78 -2.83
CA ASN A 148 8.76 -2.24 -2.88
C ASN A 148 9.50 -2.04 -1.53
N LEU A 149 8.78 -2.25 -0.42
CA LEU A 149 9.31 -2.11 0.94
C LEU A 149 9.33 -3.47 1.66
N GLY A 150 10.52 -3.92 2.07
CA GLY A 150 10.69 -4.95 3.11
C GLY A 150 10.67 -4.34 4.51
N TRP A 151 10.84 -5.14 5.55
CA TRP A 151 10.62 -4.69 6.95
C TRP A 151 11.48 -3.49 7.37
N THR A 152 12.74 -3.46 6.93
CA THR A 152 13.63 -2.31 7.19
C THR A 152 13.20 -1.06 6.45
N GLY A 153 12.74 -1.20 5.20
CA GLY A 153 12.18 -0.09 4.42
C GLY A 153 10.91 0.45 5.06
N THR A 154 10.02 -0.46 5.47
CA THR A 154 8.79 -0.15 6.21
C THR A 154 9.12 0.65 7.47
N ALA A 155 10.04 0.19 8.33
CA ALA A 155 10.40 0.90 9.55
C ALA A 155 10.89 2.34 9.29
N LYS A 156 11.75 2.51 8.28
CA LYS A 156 12.30 3.83 7.91
C LYS A 156 11.22 4.75 7.34
N VAL A 157 10.37 4.24 6.43
CA VAL A 157 9.29 5.01 5.82
C VAL A 157 8.22 5.37 6.85
N PHE A 158 7.86 4.45 7.76
CA PHE A 158 6.96 4.74 8.88
C PHE A 158 7.48 5.93 9.67
N HIS A 159 8.73 5.87 10.13
CA HIS A 159 9.32 6.96 10.89
C HIS A 159 9.31 8.28 10.11
N LEU A 160 9.61 8.27 8.81
CA LEU A 160 9.59 9.47 7.97
C LEU A 160 8.19 10.07 7.81
N LEU A 161 7.15 9.24 7.67
CA LEU A 161 5.80 9.72 7.34
C LEU A 161 4.92 9.97 8.56
N THR A 162 5.17 9.27 9.68
CA THR A 162 4.32 9.34 10.88
C THR A 162 5.06 9.88 12.10
N GLY A 163 6.39 9.99 12.03
CA GLY A 163 7.25 10.31 13.17
C GLY A 163 7.39 9.16 14.18
N ARG A 164 6.61 8.08 14.06
CA ARG A 164 6.64 6.94 14.98
C ARG A 164 7.63 5.88 14.49
N TYR A 165 8.50 5.46 15.40
CA TYR A 165 9.48 4.42 15.12
C TYR A 165 9.04 3.07 15.71
N TRP A 166 9.12 2.03 14.88
CA TRP A 166 8.93 0.64 15.28
C TRP A 166 10.14 -0.19 14.85
N MET A 167 10.53 -1.13 15.71
CA MET A 167 11.61 -2.08 15.39
C MET A 167 11.24 -2.90 14.14
N SER A 168 12.19 -3.10 13.23
CA SER A 168 11.93 -3.85 11.98
C SER A 168 11.40 -5.26 12.22
N THR A 169 11.84 -5.92 13.30
CA THR A 169 11.39 -7.25 13.72
C THR A 169 9.93 -7.29 14.17
N ALA A 170 9.37 -6.16 14.63
CA ALA A 170 7.96 -6.08 14.99
C ALA A 170 7.06 -6.33 13.77
N TYR A 171 7.43 -5.81 12.59
CA TYR A 171 6.70 -6.06 11.34
C TYR A 171 6.70 -7.54 10.95
N GLY A 172 7.77 -8.28 11.28
CA GLY A 172 7.80 -9.72 11.09
C GLY A 172 6.80 -10.47 11.95
N ARG A 173 6.73 -10.12 13.24
CA ARG A 173 5.76 -10.70 14.19
C ARG A 173 4.32 -10.34 13.82
N ILE A 174 4.11 -9.16 13.23
CA ILE A 174 2.82 -8.74 12.71
C ILE A 174 2.45 -9.56 11.46
N ALA A 175 3.39 -9.73 10.53
CA ALA A 175 3.17 -10.53 9.32
C ALA A 175 2.92 -12.02 9.64
N SER A 176 3.55 -12.57 10.67
CA SER A 176 3.33 -13.96 11.10
C SER A 176 2.07 -14.16 11.93
N GLY A 177 1.38 -13.08 12.32
CA GLY A 177 0.21 -13.15 13.20
C GLY A 177 0.53 -13.36 14.68
N GLU A 178 1.81 -13.47 15.06
CA GLU A 178 2.26 -13.52 16.46
C GLU A 178 1.90 -12.27 17.26
N THR A 179 1.78 -11.13 16.57
CA THR A 179 1.38 -9.86 17.17
C THR A 179 0.29 -9.23 16.34
N GLN A 180 -0.82 -8.88 16.97
CA GLN A 180 -1.92 -8.19 16.30
C GLN A 180 -1.57 -6.72 16.06
N PRO A 181 -1.92 -6.14 14.90
CA PRO A 181 -1.85 -4.70 14.72
C PRO A 181 -2.70 -3.99 15.77
N THR A 182 -2.18 -2.91 16.34
CA THR A 182 -2.97 -2.01 17.20
C THR A 182 -3.73 -0.98 16.34
N PRO A 183 -4.79 -0.34 16.85
CA PRO A 183 -5.46 0.77 16.17
C PRO A 183 -4.51 1.90 15.76
N ASP A 184 -3.55 2.26 16.61
CA ASP A 184 -2.53 3.27 16.29
C ASP A 184 -1.63 2.85 15.13
N LEU A 185 -1.19 1.59 15.15
CA LEU A 185 -0.34 1.05 14.11
C LEU A 185 -1.10 0.97 12.78
N LEU A 186 -2.41 0.68 12.82
CA LEU A 186 -3.26 0.69 11.64
C LEU A 186 -3.31 2.07 10.96
N VAL A 187 -3.35 3.15 11.75
CA VAL A 187 -3.27 4.53 11.23
C VAL A 187 -1.91 4.80 10.57
N ASP A 188 -0.84 4.28 11.15
CA ASP A 188 0.51 4.40 10.54
C ASP A 188 0.59 3.63 9.21
N PHE A 189 0.05 2.40 9.16
CA PHE A 189 -0.06 1.63 7.91
C PHE A 189 -0.87 2.41 6.87
N ALA A 190 -2.04 2.94 7.24
CA ALA A 190 -2.87 3.71 6.33
C ALA A 190 -2.11 4.90 5.73
N THR A 191 -1.33 5.60 6.56
CA THR A 191 -0.48 6.72 6.13
C THR A 191 0.54 6.29 5.07
N VAL A 192 1.29 5.20 5.33
CA VAL A 192 2.30 4.69 4.38
C VAL A 192 1.67 4.16 3.09
N LEU A 193 0.49 3.53 3.20
CA LEU A 193 -0.25 3.04 2.05
C LEU A 193 -0.87 4.19 1.23
N GLY A 194 -0.99 5.39 1.80
CA GLY A 194 -1.66 6.55 1.21
C GLY A 194 -3.18 6.38 1.18
N LEU A 195 -3.74 5.67 2.17
CA LEU A 195 -5.16 5.38 2.29
C LEU A 195 -5.76 6.17 3.46
N PRO A 196 -7.04 6.58 3.39
CA PRO A 196 -7.75 7.04 4.58
C PRO A 196 -7.75 5.93 5.63
N ALA A 197 -7.45 6.22 6.90
CA ALA A 197 -7.36 5.21 7.95
C ALA A 197 -8.65 4.39 8.15
N ALA A 198 -9.80 4.96 7.79
CA ALA A 198 -11.09 4.30 7.86
C ALA A 198 -11.22 3.11 6.88
N VAL A 199 -10.48 3.13 5.77
CA VAL A 199 -10.47 2.05 4.78
C VAL A 199 -9.89 0.74 5.35
N PRO A 200 -8.62 0.70 5.83
CA PRO A 200 -8.09 -0.53 6.42
C PRO A 200 -8.77 -0.88 7.74
N ALA A 201 -9.31 0.10 8.49
CA ALA A 201 -10.17 -0.16 9.65
C ALA A 201 -11.44 -0.93 9.29
N ALA A 202 -12.16 -0.50 8.24
CA ALA A 202 -13.34 -1.19 7.75
C ALA A 202 -13.02 -2.60 7.25
N LEU A 203 -11.96 -2.75 6.45
CA LEU A 203 -11.53 -4.06 5.94
C LEU A 203 -11.26 -5.04 7.09
N LEU A 204 -10.46 -4.61 8.07
CA LEU A 204 -10.03 -5.46 9.18
C LEU A 204 -11.05 -5.58 10.31
N GLY A 205 -12.13 -4.78 10.29
CA GLY A 205 -13.08 -4.69 11.40
C GLY A 205 -12.45 -4.15 12.68
N MET A 206 -11.47 -3.25 12.55
CA MET A 206 -10.75 -2.67 13.68
C MET A 206 -11.28 -1.26 13.98
N PRO A 207 -11.44 -0.88 15.27
CA PRO A 207 -11.78 0.49 15.61
C PRO A 207 -10.61 1.42 15.30
N LEU A 208 -10.93 2.66 14.92
CA LEU A 208 -9.94 3.73 14.87
C LEU A 208 -9.78 4.39 16.24
N PRO A 209 -8.58 4.92 16.57
CA PRO A 209 -8.42 5.81 17.70
C PRO A 209 -9.35 7.04 17.56
N PRO A 210 -9.97 7.54 18.65
CA PRO A 210 -10.85 8.71 18.61
C PRO A 210 -10.21 9.96 18.00
N GLU A 211 -8.91 10.14 18.23
CA GLU A 211 -8.10 11.26 17.74
C GLU A 211 -7.00 10.78 16.77
N ALA A 212 -7.37 9.92 15.81
CA ALA A 212 -6.43 9.45 14.81
C ALA A 212 -5.79 10.65 14.08
N PRO A 213 -4.45 10.82 14.12
CA PRO A 213 -3.79 11.94 13.48
C PRO A 213 -4.03 11.88 11.98
N ARG A 214 -4.40 13.02 11.39
CA ARG A 214 -4.47 13.15 9.94
C ARG A 214 -3.06 13.37 9.40
N PRO A 215 -2.61 12.61 8.39
CA PRO A 215 -1.32 12.87 7.78
C PRO A 215 -1.32 14.28 7.19
N ASP A 216 -0.20 14.99 7.38
CA ASP A 216 -0.01 16.29 6.73
C ASP A 216 0.13 16.12 5.21
N ALA A 217 0.02 17.22 4.46
CA ALA A 217 0.09 17.20 3.00
C ALA A 217 1.42 16.63 2.48
N SER A 218 2.53 16.84 3.20
CA SER A 218 3.85 16.30 2.82
C SER A 218 3.88 14.78 2.94
N ALA A 219 3.28 14.21 3.99
CA ALA A 219 3.15 12.78 4.20
C ALA A 219 2.22 12.15 3.15
N THR A 220 1.10 12.80 2.82
CA THR A 220 0.21 12.35 1.74
C THR A 220 0.91 12.34 0.38
N ASP A 221 1.61 13.41 0.02
CA ASP A 221 2.36 13.48 -1.24
C ASP A 221 3.48 12.43 -1.30
N ALA A 222 4.18 12.20 -0.19
CA ALA A 222 5.21 11.19 -0.10
C ALA A 222 4.66 9.75 -0.20
N ALA A 223 3.48 9.48 0.34
CA ALA A 223 2.79 8.20 0.16
C ALA A 223 2.36 7.97 -1.30
N LEU A 224 1.95 9.02 -2.01
CA LEU A 224 1.70 8.96 -3.46
C LEU A 224 2.98 8.74 -4.26
N LEU A 225 4.07 9.40 -3.88
CA LEU A 225 5.40 9.21 -4.47
C LEU A 225 5.86 7.75 -4.32
N LEU A 226 5.72 7.15 -3.14
CA LEU A 226 6.02 5.73 -2.89
C LEU A 226 5.33 4.77 -3.86
N ARG A 227 4.08 5.06 -4.25
CA ARG A 227 3.35 4.25 -5.24
C ARG A 227 4.00 4.33 -6.63
N GLY A 228 4.53 5.48 -7.02
CA GLY A 228 5.25 5.65 -8.28
C GLY A 228 6.61 4.94 -8.26
N LEU A 229 7.32 5.02 -7.13
CA LEU A 229 8.66 4.42 -6.98
C LEU A 229 8.66 2.89 -7.05
N ARG A 230 7.56 2.22 -6.69
CA ARG A 230 7.51 0.75 -6.55
C ARG A 230 7.96 -0.02 -7.80
N ARG A 231 7.74 0.56 -8.99
CA ARG A 231 8.02 -0.08 -10.28
C ARG A 231 9.38 0.32 -10.86
N LEU A 232 10.12 1.17 -10.18
CA LEU A 232 11.41 1.65 -10.63
C LEU A 232 12.53 0.68 -10.21
N GLY A 233 13.49 0.48 -11.10
CA GLY A 233 14.72 -0.24 -10.81
C GLY A 233 15.74 0.65 -10.10
N VAL A 234 16.87 0.07 -9.71
CA VAL A 234 17.92 0.79 -8.95
C VAL A 234 18.41 2.04 -9.69
N GLU A 235 18.62 1.97 -11.01
CA GLU A 235 19.08 3.13 -11.77
C GLU A 235 18.02 4.25 -11.83
N GLN A 236 16.76 3.92 -12.13
CA GLN A 236 15.68 4.92 -12.12
C GLN A 236 15.46 5.53 -10.72
N LEU A 237 15.65 4.74 -9.66
CA LEU A 237 15.56 5.23 -8.28
C LEU A 237 16.71 6.20 -7.96
N ARG A 238 17.92 5.99 -8.51
CA ARG A 238 19.02 6.95 -8.38
C ARG A 238 18.73 8.25 -9.13
N GLU A 239 18.20 8.17 -10.35
CA GLU A 239 17.78 9.36 -11.10
C GLU A 239 16.74 10.19 -10.33
N ALA A 240 15.74 9.51 -9.73
CA ALA A 240 14.75 10.16 -8.87
C ALA A 240 15.37 10.76 -7.60
N GLU A 241 16.38 10.11 -7.03
CA GLU A 241 17.11 10.61 -5.86
C GLU A 241 17.94 11.85 -6.19
N ASP A 242 18.63 11.85 -7.32
CA ASP A 242 19.42 12.98 -7.79
C ASP A 242 18.54 14.20 -8.06
N LEU A 243 17.39 14.01 -8.72
CA LEU A 243 16.41 15.09 -8.89
C LEU A 243 15.90 15.58 -7.54
N ALA A 244 15.50 14.69 -6.64
CA ALA A 244 14.97 15.09 -5.33
C ALA A 244 15.98 15.91 -4.51
N ARG A 245 17.28 15.67 -4.67
CA ARG A 245 18.36 16.47 -4.08
C ARG A 245 18.53 17.81 -4.80
N ALA A 246 18.50 17.82 -6.12
CA ALA A 246 18.65 19.05 -6.91
C ALA A 246 17.49 20.05 -6.69
N LEU A 247 16.31 19.55 -6.34
CA LEU A 247 15.13 20.37 -6.01
C LEU A 247 15.15 20.94 -4.59
N GLN A 248 16.09 20.53 -3.72
CA GLN A 248 16.18 21.06 -2.37
C GLN A 248 16.46 22.58 -2.42
N PRO A 249 15.83 23.39 -1.56
CA PRO A 249 16.21 24.78 -1.42
C PRO A 249 17.66 24.88 -0.94
N GLY A 250 18.43 25.76 -1.58
CA GLY A 250 19.79 26.12 -1.16
C GLY A 250 19.82 26.96 0.11
#